data_AF-A0A1T4KTK7-F1
#
_entry.id   AF-A0A1T4KTK7-F1
#
_cell.length_a   1.000
_cell.length_b   1.000
_cell.length_c   1.000
_cell.angle_alpha   90.00
_cell.angle_beta   90.00
_cell.angle_gamma   90.00
#
_symmetry.space_group_name_H-M   'P 1'
#
loop_
_entity.id
_entity.type
_entity.pdbx_description
1 polymer ?
#
loop_
_entity_poly.entity_id
_entity_poly.type
_entity_poly.pdbx_seq_one_letter_code
_entity_poly.pdbx_strand_id
1 'polypeptide(L)' 'MDNRKEIILLELKKLSKKKNISLDDNIKEIGIDSLDLAELVFEAEAKFGVELSDEQLAEIKTVKDIISIFSN' A
#
# COMPACT_ATOMS: atom_id res chain seq x y z
N MET A 1 6.45 -6.63 16.80
CA MET A 1 7.00 -6.97 15.48
C MET A 1 5.84 -6.88 14.53
N ASP A 2 5.71 -5.74 13.88
CA ASP A 2 4.52 -5.32 13.18
C ASP A 2 4.49 -5.97 11.80
N ASN A 3 4.00 -7.22 11.74
CA ASN A 3 3.90 -8.02 10.51
C ASN A 3 3.11 -7.32 9.39
N ARG A 4 2.29 -6.31 9.73
CA ARG A 4 1.43 -5.59 8.79
C ARG A 4 2.23 -4.85 7.72
N LYS A 5 3.20 -4.04 8.16
CA LYS A 5 4.08 -3.27 7.27
C LYS A 5 4.85 -4.16 6.32
N GLU A 6 5.34 -5.30 6.81
CA GLU A 6 6.19 -6.20 6.03
C GLU A 6 5.40 -6.86 4.89
N ILE A 7 4.15 -7.26 5.15
CA ILE A 7 3.26 -7.84 4.15
C ILE A 7 2.87 -6.82 3.08
N ILE A 8 2.48 -5.60 3.48
CA ILE A 8 2.17 -4.51 2.52
C ILE A 8 3.39 -4.20 1.66
N LEU A 9 4.58 -4.10 2.27
CA LEU A 9 5.81 -3.83 1.55
C LEU A 9 6.17 -4.96 0.57
N LEU A 10 5.90 -6.21 0.94
CA LEU A 10 6.11 -7.38 0.07
C LEU A 10 5.17 -7.34 -1.14
N GLU A 11 3.89 -7.07 -0.95
CA GLU A 11 2.93 -6.97 -2.04
C GLU A 11 3.23 -5.77 -2.94
N LEU A 12 3.52 -4.59 -2.37
CA LEU A 12 3.99 -3.43 -3.14
C LEU A 12 5.24 -3.74 -3.95
N LYS A 13 6.18 -4.54 -3.43
CA LYS A 13 7.37 -4.98 -4.17
C LYS A 13 7.06 -5.95 -5.30
N LYS A 14 6.01 -6.76 -5.18
CA LYS A 14 5.57 -7.68 -6.25
C LYS A 14 4.84 -6.91 -7.35
N LEU A 15 3.97 -5.99 -6.96
CA LEU A 15 3.17 -5.17 -7.87
C LEU A 15 4.04 -4.12 -8.59
N SER A 16 4.97 -3.50 -7.86
CA SER A 16 5.88 -2.53 -8.44
C SER A 16 6.88 -3.18 -9.39
N LYS A 17 6.99 -2.60 -10.58
CA LYS A 17 8.03 -2.95 -11.57
C LYS A 17 9.40 -2.36 -11.23
N LYS A 18 9.50 -1.58 -10.15
CA LYS A 18 10.71 -0.85 -9.75
C LYS A 18 11.44 -1.62 -8.65
N LYS A 19 12.73 -1.91 -8.84
CA LYS A 19 13.57 -2.56 -7.81
C LYS A 19 13.81 -1.66 -6.59
N ASN A 20 13.84 -0.35 -6.80
CA ASN A 20 14.02 0.67 -5.77
C ASN A 20 12.72 1.46 -5.61
N ILE A 21 12.01 1.17 -4.54
CA ILE A 21 10.79 1.88 -4.12
C ILE A 21 11.18 2.71 -2.90
N SER A 22 11.06 4.03 -2.98
CA SER A 22 11.15 4.89 -1.79
C SER A 22 9.78 5.08 -1.18
N LEU A 23 9.75 5.40 0.11
CA LEU A 23 8.52 5.76 0.80
C LEU A 23 7.89 7.02 0.17
N ASP A 24 8.70 7.98 -0.26
CA ASP A 24 8.27 9.21 -0.92
C ASP A 24 7.91 9.03 -2.41
N ASP A 25 8.18 7.86 -3.02
CA ASP A 25 7.75 7.61 -4.40
C ASP A 25 6.22 7.48 -4.46
N ASN A 26 5.63 8.05 -5.50
CA ASN A 26 4.21 7.88 -5.78
C ASN A 26 3.92 6.45 -6.21
N ILE A 27 2.81 5.88 -5.74
CA ILE A 27 2.39 4.51 -6.10
C ILE A 27 2.21 4.39 -7.63
N LYS A 28 1.68 5.44 -8.26
CA LYS A 28 1.58 5.52 -9.73
C LYS A 28 2.93 5.58 -10.43
N GLU A 29 3.93 6.24 -9.84
CA GLU A 29 5.26 6.38 -10.43
C GLU A 29 6.11 5.10 -10.34
N ILE A 30 5.83 4.24 -9.35
CA ILE A 30 6.48 2.93 -9.23
C ILE A 30 5.79 1.84 -10.05
N GLY A 31 4.75 2.20 -10.81
CA GLY A 31 4.00 1.32 -11.69
C GLY A 31 2.89 0.54 -11.00
N ILE A 32 2.33 1.08 -9.92
CA ILE A 32 1.12 0.57 -9.27
C ILE A 32 -0.05 1.45 -9.71
N ASP A 33 -0.98 0.86 -10.44
CA ASP A 33 -2.16 1.57 -10.93
C ASP A 33 -3.26 1.57 -9.87
N SER A 34 -4.34 2.34 -10.10
CA SER A 34 -5.47 2.40 -9.16
C SER A 34 -6.14 1.05 -8.90
N LEU A 35 -6.00 0.10 -9.84
CA LEU A 35 -6.50 -1.28 -9.68
C LEU A 35 -5.64 -2.06 -8.67
N ASP A 36 -4.31 -2.03 -8.85
CA ASP A 36 -3.36 -2.69 -7.94
C ASP A 36 -3.46 -2.11 -6.52
N LEU A 37 -3.68 -0.80 -6.41
CA LEU A 37 -3.90 -0.13 -5.13
C LEU A 37 -5.18 -0.64 -4.44
N ALA A 38 -6.29 -0.72 -5.18
CA ALA A 38 -7.56 -1.18 -4.65
C ALA A 38 -7.47 -2.65 -4.20
N GLU A 39 -6.80 -3.50 -4.98
CA GLU A 39 -6.59 -4.91 -4.65
C GLU A 39 -5.72 -5.06 -3.40
N LEU A 40 -4.61 -4.34 -3.33
CA LEU A 40 -3.72 -4.31 -2.16
C LEU A 40 -4.45 -3.87 -0.89
N VAL A 41 -5.26 -2.81 -0.99
CA VAL A 41 -6.02 -2.30 0.15
C VAL A 41 -7.06 -3.32 0.57
N PHE A 42 -7.86 -3.86 -0.36
CA PHE A 42 -8.89 -4.83 -0.06
C PHE A 42 -8.31 -6.12 0.58
N GLU A 43 -7.20 -6.64 0.06
CA GLU A 43 -6.51 -7.78 0.67
C GLU A 43 -5.99 -7.44 2.06
N ALA A 44 -5.43 -6.25 2.25
CA ALA A 44 -4.91 -5.84 3.54
C ALA A 44 -6.02 -5.60 4.56
N GLU A 45 -7.15 -5.00 4.18
CA GLU A 45 -8.35 -4.87 4.99
C GLU A 45 -8.83 -6.24 5.47
N ALA A 46 -9.00 -7.18 4.55
CA ALA A 46 -9.44 -8.54 4.88
C ALA A 46 -8.42 -9.31 5.75
N LYS A 47 -7.12 -9.12 5.50
CA LYS A 47 -6.04 -9.85 6.16
C LYS A 47 -5.69 -9.31 7.54
N PHE A 48 -5.80 -8.00 7.74
CA PHE A 48 -5.53 -7.34 9.02
C PHE A 48 -6.80 -7.05 9.81
N GLY A 49 -7.98 -7.19 9.20
CA GLY A 49 -9.25 -6.79 9.79
C GLY A 49 -9.31 -5.28 10.01
N VAL A 50 -8.75 -4.50 9.09
CA VAL A 50 -8.83 -3.03 9.11
C VAL A 50 -9.84 -2.57 8.06
N GLU A 51 -10.48 -1.44 8.28
CA GLU A 51 -11.39 -0.83 7.32
C GLU A 51 -10.85 0.56 6.97
N LEU A 52 -10.59 0.76 5.69
CA LEU A 52 -10.09 1.97 5.05
C LEU A 52 -11.27 2.67 4.39
N SER A 53 -11.56 3.89 4.83
CA SER A 53 -12.60 4.70 4.18
C SER A 53 -12.12 5.18 2.82
N ASP A 54 -13.04 5.42 1.87
CA ASP A 54 -12.72 6.00 0.55
C ASP A 54 -11.89 7.28 0.64
N GLU A 55 -12.11 8.09 1.68
CA GLU A 55 -11.33 9.29 1.97
C GLU A 55 -9.86 8.97 2.27
N GLN A 56 -9.61 7.99 3.14
CA GLN A 56 -8.25 7.54 3.43
C GLN A 56 -7.59 6.92 2.20
N LEU A 57 -8.34 6.10 1.44
CA LEU A 57 -7.89 5.53 0.17
C LEU A 57 -7.49 6.61 -0.84
N ALA A 58 -8.28 7.69 -0.92
CA ALA A 58 -8.03 8.84 -1.79
C ALA A 58 -6.87 9.72 -1.29
N GLU A 59 -6.61 9.74 0.01
CA GLU A 59 -5.42 10.35 0.59
C GLU A 59 -4.14 9.54 0.30
N ILE A 60 -4.25 8.24 0.05
CA ILE A 60 -3.10 7.41 -0.33
C ILE A 60 -2.56 7.83 -1.69
N LYS A 61 -1.47 8.61 -1.67
CA LYS A 61 -0.74 9.04 -2.86
C LYS A 61 0.64 8.41 -2.95
N THR A 62 1.23 8.06 -1.82
CA THR A 62 2.60 7.57 -1.72
C THR A 62 2.66 6.20 -1.07
N VAL A 63 3.76 5.49 -1.31
CA VAL A 63 4.04 4.22 -0.62
C VAL A 63 4.13 4.41 0.89
N LYS A 64 4.57 5.58 1.34
CA LYS A 64 4.60 5.94 2.75
C LYS A 64 3.21 5.97 3.37
N ASP A 65 2.24 6.60 2.70
CA ASP A 65 0.87 6.72 3.20
C ASP A 65 0.25 5.36 3.47
N ILE A 66 0.27 4.48 2.45
CA ILE A 66 -0.33 3.15 2.60
C ILE A 66 0.33 2.36 3.72
N ILE A 67 1.67 2.34 3.76
CA ILE A 67 2.42 1.65 4.81
C ILE A 67 2.11 2.24 6.18
N SER A 68 1.97 3.56 6.29
CA SER A 68 1.70 4.26 7.55
C SER A 68 0.32 3.92 8.09
N ILE A 69 -0.69 3.82 7.21
CA ILE A 69 -2.05 3.43 7.59
C ILE A 69 -2.07 2.03 8.18
N PHE A 70 -1.41 1.07 7.53
CA PHE A 70 -1.39 -0.33 7.99
C PHE A 70 -0.40 -0.59 9.13
N SER A 71 0.53 0.33 9.41
CA SER A 71 1.54 0.19 10.46
C SER A 71 1.10 0.77 11.81
N ASN A 72 -0.05 1.45 11.89
CA ASN A 72 -0.61 1.99 13.13
C ASN A 72 -1.57 1.00 13.82
#